data_AF-D7B251-F1
#
_entry.id   AF-D7B251-F1
#
_cell.length_a   1.000
_cell.length_b   1.000
_cell.length_c   1.000
_cell.angle_alpha   90.00
_cell.angle_beta   90.00
_cell.angle_gamma   90.00
#
_symmetry.space_group_name_H-M   'P 1'
#
loop_
_entity.id
_entity.type
_entity.pdbx_description
1 polymer ?
#
loop_
_entity_poly.entity_id
_entity_poly.type
_entity_poly.pdbx_seq_one_letter_code
_entity_poly.pdbx_strand_id
1 'polypeptide(L)'
;MMSELNSPRIPTGLVSAAVRASENLGKDVADVPLIAIAEEAGISRSTLLRRVGGSRRALDEAVRASGVDPGGQRPVRERAVEAAGGLISEQGLAAATLEAVAASAGCSVHSLYATFGGRDELLRAVFERYGPILDLEAVLSGPAGDLADRVRAIYRLLGKAFSREPRVLPAMLADVFARPEGPTSDLLVRFFFPRLLAGLGGWLAGEVAAGRVRDLTVPLLIQQMLAPIAVHCMLRPALDRVEGVEFPGIEEVSAVFAESFLRAVATDPNTADTSPQSP
;
A
#
# COMPACT_ATOMS: atom_id res chain seq x y z
N MET A 1 -19.16 12.08 13.84
CA MET A 1 -20.43 11.31 13.87
C MET A 1 -21.10 11.46 12.50
N MET A 2 -21.23 10.34 11.79
CA MET A 2 -22.04 10.10 10.57
C MET A 2 -21.62 10.76 9.25
N SER A 3 -20.72 10.09 8.51
CA SER A 3 -20.85 9.95 7.05
C SER A 3 -20.16 8.66 6.58
N GLU A 4 -20.61 7.52 7.11
CA GLU A 4 -20.40 6.23 6.47
C GLU A 4 -21.67 5.86 5.69
N LEU A 5 -21.50 5.76 4.37
CA LEU A 5 -22.06 4.71 3.53
C LEU A 5 -23.59 4.60 3.46
N ASN A 6 -24.20 5.40 2.59
CA ASN A 6 -25.41 4.97 1.88
C ASN A 6 -25.05 4.50 0.47
N SER A 7 -24.15 3.52 0.37
CA SER A 7 -24.07 2.69 -0.84
C SER A 7 -25.37 1.89 -0.91
N PRO A 8 -26.10 1.89 -2.05
CA PRO A 8 -27.36 1.18 -2.14
C PRO A 8 -27.14 -0.29 -1.83
N ARG A 9 -27.71 -0.78 -0.72
CA ARG A 9 -27.69 -2.19 -0.36
C ARG A 9 -28.43 -2.97 -1.44
N ILE A 10 -27.69 -3.71 -2.25
CA ILE A 10 -28.26 -4.56 -3.29
C ILE A 10 -29.12 -5.63 -2.61
N PRO A 11 -30.40 -5.80 -3.00
CA PRO A 11 -31.26 -6.81 -2.41
C PRO A 11 -30.66 -8.21 -2.51
N THR A 12 -30.70 -9.00 -1.42
CA THR A 12 -30.18 -10.38 -1.35
C THR A 12 -30.76 -11.30 -2.44
N GLY A 13 -31.98 -11.02 -2.88
CA GLY A 13 -32.62 -11.73 -4.00
C GLY A 13 -31.89 -11.56 -5.33
N LEU A 14 -31.25 -10.41 -5.59
CA LEU A 14 -30.47 -10.20 -6.82
C LEU A 14 -29.12 -10.92 -6.77
N VAL A 15 -28.50 -10.98 -5.59
CA VAL A 15 -27.28 -11.78 -5.38
C VAL A 15 -27.58 -13.26 -5.62
N SER A 16 -28.67 -13.76 -5.05
CA SER A 16 -29.10 -15.16 -5.23
C SER A 16 -29.42 -15.49 -6.71
N ALA A 17 -30.07 -14.56 -7.41
CA ALA A 17 -30.34 -14.72 -8.85
C ALA A 17 -29.07 -14.71 -9.70
N ALA A 18 -28.08 -13.88 -9.35
CA ALA A 18 -26.79 -13.87 -10.04
C ALA A 18 -26.03 -15.20 -9.88
N VAL A 19 -26.05 -15.79 -8.67
CA VAL A 19 -25.45 -17.09 -8.39
C VAL A 19 -26.17 -18.22 -9.12
N ARG A 20 -27.51 -18.28 -9.09
CA ARG A 20 -28.27 -19.29 -9.84
C ARG A 20 -28.07 -19.17 -11.35
N ALA A 21 -28.05 -17.97 -11.90
CA ALA A 21 -27.78 -17.75 -13.31
C ALA A 21 -26.36 -18.22 -13.71
N SER A 22 -25.39 -18.07 -12.80
CA SER A 22 -24.02 -18.59 -12.96
C SER A 22 -23.98 -20.12 -12.98
N GLU A 23 -24.62 -20.77 -12.01
CA GLU A 23 -24.75 -22.23 -11.94
C GLU A 23 -25.43 -22.80 -13.20
N ASN A 24 -26.53 -22.17 -13.64
CA ASN A 24 -27.29 -22.59 -14.82
C ASN A 24 -26.48 -22.47 -16.13
N LEU A 25 -25.57 -21.50 -16.22
CA LEU A 25 -24.77 -21.25 -17.42
C LEU A 25 -23.37 -21.87 -17.36
N GLY A 26 -22.95 -22.42 -16.22
CA GLY A 26 -21.61 -22.96 -16.01
C GLY A 26 -20.50 -21.90 -16.19
N LYS A 27 -20.77 -20.65 -15.80
CA LYS A 27 -19.85 -19.51 -15.92
C LYS A 27 -19.70 -18.81 -14.59
N ASP A 28 -18.57 -18.14 -14.39
CA ASP A 28 -18.40 -17.19 -13.30
C ASP A 28 -19.52 -16.14 -13.32
N VAL A 29 -19.99 -15.73 -12.14
CA VAL A 29 -21.06 -14.73 -12.00
C VAL A 29 -20.76 -13.48 -12.80
N ALA A 30 -19.51 -13.00 -12.79
CA ALA A 30 -19.05 -11.82 -13.52
C ALA A 30 -19.17 -11.96 -15.05
N ASP A 31 -19.08 -13.18 -15.58
CA ASP A 31 -19.21 -13.49 -17.00
C ASP A 31 -20.67 -13.77 -17.43
N VAL A 32 -21.60 -13.83 -16.47
CA VAL A 32 -23.04 -13.96 -16.75
C VAL A 32 -23.59 -12.66 -17.32
N PRO A 33 -24.26 -12.69 -18.49
CA PRO A 33 -24.93 -11.51 -19.04
C PRO A 33 -25.98 -10.94 -18.07
N LEU A 34 -25.99 -9.61 -17.89
CA LEU A 34 -26.98 -8.92 -17.03
C LEU A 34 -28.44 -9.26 -17.40
N ILE A 35 -28.70 -9.61 -18.67
CA ILE A 35 -30.05 -10.02 -19.10
C ILE A 35 -30.45 -11.37 -18.50
N ALA A 36 -29.54 -12.35 -18.45
CA ALA A 36 -29.79 -13.66 -17.84
C ALA A 36 -30.02 -13.54 -16.33
N ILE A 37 -29.29 -12.65 -15.65
CA ILE A 37 -29.52 -12.35 -14.23
C ILE A 37 -30.88 -11.68 -14.01
N ALA A 38 -31.29 -10.78 -14.91
CA ALA A 38 -32.58 -10.11 -14.81
C ALA A 38 -33.74 -11.10 -15.00
N GLU A 39 -33.60 -12.02 -15.97
CA GLU A 39 -34.53 -13.11 -16.21
C GLU A 39 -34.66 -14.04 -14.99
N GLU A 40 -33.53 -14.49 -14.44
CA GLU A 40 -33.49 -15.31 -13.20
C GLU A 40 -34.09 -14.59 -11.98
N ALA A 41 -34.01 -13.26 -11.95
CA ALA A 41 -34.61 -12.42 -10.92
C ALA A 41 -36.08 -12.04 -11.20
N GLY A 42 -36.66 -12.44 -12.34
CA GLY A 42 -38.02 -12.10 -12.74
C GLY A 42 -38.26 -10.61 -12.97
N ILE A 43 -37.23 -9.85 -13.35
CA ILE A 43 -37.30 -8.40 -13.58
C ILE A 43 -36.72 -8.00 -14.93
N SER A 44 -37.02 -6.79 -15.39
CA SER A 44 -36.38 -6.25 -16.59
C SER A 44 -34.90 -5.93 -16.36
N ARG A 45 -34.09 -6.00 -17.42
CA ARG A 45 -32.67 -5.57 -17.41
C ARG A 45 -32.50 -4.13 -16.92
N SER A 46 -33.41 -3.23 -17.30
CA SER A 46 -33.39 -1.82 -16.87
C SER A 46 -33.66 -1.69 -15.36
N THR A 47 -34.56 -2.51 -14.82
CA THR A 47 -34.82 -2.58 -13.37
C THR A 47 -33.63 -3.14 -12.62
N LEU A 48 -32.96 -4.17 -13.15
CA LEU A 48 -31.73 -4.72 -12.57
C LEU A 48 -30.65 -3.65 -12.48
N LEU A 49 -30.31 -3.00 -13.61
CA LEU A 49 -29.29 -1.95 -13.67
C LEU A 49 -29.56 -0.82 -12.69
N ARG A 50 -30.81 -0.35 -12.58
CA ARG A 50 -31.18 0.69 -11.61
C ARG A 50 -30.97 0.24 -10.16
N ARG A 51 -31.28 -1.02 -9.84
CA ARG A 51 -31.16 -1.57 -8.47
C ARG A 51 -29.71 -1.84 -8.06
N VAL A 52 -28.81 -2.06 -9.01
CA VAL A 52 -27.37 -2.25 -8.76
C VAL A 52 -26.57 -0.96 -8.96
N GLY A 53 -27.21 0.22 -8.86
CA GLY A 53 -26.50 1.51 -8.94
C GLY A 53 -25.92 1.83 -10.33
N GLY A 54 -26.47 1.24 -11.39
CA GLY A 54 -26.08 1.51 -12.78
C GLY A 54 -24.84 0.75 -13.25
N SER A 55 -24.17 -0.01 -12.37
CA SER A 55 -22.93 -0.70 -12.70
C SER A 55 -22.97 -2.17 -12.32
N ARG A 56 -22.43 -3.01 -13.21
CA ARG A 56 -22.19 -4.44 -12.93
C ARG A 56 -21.31 -4.64 -11.69
N ARG A 57 -20.32 -3.76 -11.49
CA ARG A 57 -19.35 -3.83 -10.38
C ARG A 57 -20.02 -3.91 -9.02
N ALA A 58 -21.09 -3.15 -8.79
CA ALA A 58 -21.78 -3.14 -7.52
C ALA A 58 -22.44 -4.51 -7.24
N LEU A 59 -22.97 -5.18 -8.26
CA LEU A 59 -23.51 -6.54 -8.14
C LEU A 59 -22.40 -7.53 -7.75
N ASP A 60 -21.25 -7.48 -8.41
CA ASP A 60 -20.13 -8.37 -8.11
C ASP A 60 -19.55 -8.13 -6.70
N GLU A 61 -19.51 -6.88 -6.24
CA GLU A 61 -19.16 -6.54 -4.86
C GLU A 61 -20.17 -7.10 -3.84
N ALA A 62 -21.47 -7.04 -4.14
CA ALA A 62 -22.51 -7.61 -3.29
C ALA A 62 -22.46 -9.16 -3.25
N VAL A 63 -22.12 -9.81 -4.37
CA VAL A 63 -21.87 -11.25 -4.43
C VAL A 63 -20.66 -11.61 -3.54
N ARG A 64 -19.56 -10.86 -3.65
CA ARG A 64 -18.37 -11.05 -2.81
C ARG A 64 -18.67 -10.86 -1.32
N ALA A 65 -19.47 -9.86 -0.97
CA ALA A 65 -19.90 -9.61 0.41
C ALA A 65 -20.79 -10.73 0.98
N SER A 66 -21.41 -11.55 0.13
CA SER A 66 -22.19 -12.73 0.53
C SER A 66 -21.33 -14.01 0.69
N GLY A 67 -20.01 -13.91 0.50
CA GLY A 67 -19.08 -15.03 0.64
C GLY A 67 -18.90 -15.87 -0.62
N VAL A 68 -19.47 -15.46 -1.76
CA VAL A 68 -19.30 -16.12 -3.06
C VAL A 68 -18.31 -15.32 -3.89
N ASP A 69 -17.32 -15.97 -4.51
CA ASP A 69 -16.46 -15.32 -5.50
C ASP A 69 -17.24 -15.14 -6.81
N PRO A 70 -17.53 -13.90 -7.25
CA PRO A 70 -18.21 -13.70 -8.52
C PRO A 70 -17.37 -14.14 -9.74
N GLY A 71 -16.07 -14.39 -9.58
CA GLY A 71 -15.17 -14.73 -10.68
C GLY A 71 -14.97 -13.58 -11.68
N GLY A 72 -14.53 -13.89 -12.90
CA GLY A 72 -14.17 -12.90 -13.93
C GLY A 72 -12.87 -12.13 -13.63
N GLN A 73 -12.36 -11.39 -14.63
CA GLN A 73 -11.09 -10.70 -14.46
C GLN A 73 -11.20 -9.51 -13.48
N ARG A 74 -10.37 -9.50 -12.43
CA ARG A 74 -10.16 -8.36 -11.50
C ARG A 74 -10.02 -7.02 -12.25
N PRO A 75 -10.42 -5.86 -11.71
CA PRO A 75 -10.34 -4.58 -12.42
C PRO A 75 -8.95 -4.30 -13.03
N VAL A 76 -8.90 -3.68 -14.22
CA VAL A 76 -7.64 -3.32 -14.91
C VAL A 76 -6.68 -2.59 -13.98
N ARG A 77 -7.19 -1.67 -13.14
CA ARG A 77 -6.40 -0.94 -12.16
C ARG A 77 -5.64 -1.88 -11.21
N GLU A 78 -6.31 -2.90 -10.67
CA GLU A 78 -5.71 -3.83 -9.70
C GLU A 78 -4.70 -4.74 -10.37
N ARG A 79 -5.06 -5.31 -11.53
CA ARG A 79 -4.16 -6.18 -12.31
C ARG A 79 -2.91 -5.44 -12.76
N ALA A 80 -3.06 -4.20 -13.24
CA ALA A 80 -1.95 -3.38 -13.71
C ALA A 80 -1.00 -2.98 -12.58
N VAL A 81 -1.53 -2.60 -11.41
CA VAL A 81 -0.69 -2.27 -10.25
C VAL A 81 0.09 -3.49 -9.76
N GLU A 82 -0.54 -4.67 -9.75
CA GLU A 82 0.11 -5.93 -9.37
C GLU A 82 1.18 -6.36 -10.37
N ALA A 83 0.85 -6.33 -11.67
CA ALA A 83 1.78 -6.61 -12.76
C ALA A 83 2.99 -5.66 -12.74
N ALA A 84 2.76 -4.35 -12.55
CA ALA A 84 3.83 -3.37 -12.41
C ALA A 84 4.68 -3.65 -11.17
N GLY A 85 4.08 -3.98 -10.02
CA GLY A 85 4.81 -4.37 -8.82
C GLY A 85 5.74 -5.55 -9.05
N GLY A 86 5.24 -6.62 -9.69
CA GLY A 86 6.03 -7.79 -10.06
C GLY A 86 7.20 -7.46 -10.98
N LEU A 87 6.93 -6.74 -12.08
CA LEU A 87 7.97 -6.30 -13.03
C LEU A 87 9.06 -5.47 -12.35
N ILE A 88 8.68 -4.56 -11.43
CA ILE A 88 9.64 -3.73 -10.69
C ILE A 88 10.50 -4.59 -9.77
N SER A 89 9.92 -5.57 -9.07
CA SER A 89 10.68 -6.45 -8.16
C SER A 89 11.70 -7.29 -8.92
N GLU A 90 11.29 -7.85 -10.06
CA GLU A 90 12.10 -8.81 -10.82
C GLU A 90 13.14 -8.14 -11.71
N GLN A 91 12.79 -7.02 -12.35
CA GLN A 91 13.55 -6.43 -13.46
C GLN A 91 13.89 -4.95 -13.23
N GLY A 92 13.49 -4.37 -12.10
CA GLY A 92 13.73 -2.98 -11.74
C GLY A 92 12.70 -2.00 -12.30
N LEU A 93 12.79 -0.74 -11.84
CA LEU A 93 11.77 0.28 -12.10
C LEU A 93 11.55 0.61 -13.59
N ALA A 94 12.63 0.54 -14.39
CA ALA A 94 12.58 0.84 -15.82
C ALA A 94 11.75 -0.19 -16.62
N ALA A 95 11.66 -1.44 -16.14
CA ALA A 95 10.93 -2.51 -16.82
C ALA A 95 9.41 -2.33 -16.78
N ALA A 96 8.88 -1.55 -15.83
CA ALA A 96 7.46 -1.21 -15.77
C ALA A 96 7.07 -0.15 -16.81
N THR A 97 7.13 -0.51 -18.09
CA THR A 97 6.54 0.26 -19.20
C THR A 97 5.04 -0.04 -19.31
N LEU A 98 4.27 0.85 -19.94
CA LEU A 98 2.83 0.61 -20.13
C LEU A 98 2.57 -0.63 -20.99
N GLU A 99 3.43 -0.90 -21.96
CA GLU A 99 3.35 -2.07 -22.83
C GLU A 99 3.61 -3.36 -22.05
N ALA A 100 4.68 -3.41 -21.25
CA ALA A 100 5.01 -4.58 -20.44
C ALA A 100 3.94 -4.84 -19.37
N VAL A 101 3.44 -3.79 -18.73
CA VAL A 101 2.35 -3.88 -17.76
C VAL A 101 1.06 -4.33 -18.43
N ALA A 102 0.72 -3.82 -19.61
CA ALA A 102 -0.49 -4.22 -20.33
C ALA A 102 -0.47 -5.70 -20.70
N ALA A 103 0.68 -6.18 -21.22
CA ALA A 103 0.89 -7.58 -21.53
C ALA A 103 0.76 -8.47 -20.29
N SER A 104 1.45 -8.12 -19.19
CA SER A 104 1.43 -8.88 -17.94
C SER A 104 0.05 -8.85 -17.25
N ALA A 105 -0.65 -7.71 -17.29
CA ALA A 105 -1.98 -7.54 -16.69
C ALA A 105 -3.13 -8.08 -17.56
N GLY A 106 -2.84 -8.59 -18.76
CA GLY A 106 -3.85 -9.07 -19.71
C GLY A 106 -4.85 -7.98 -20.10
N CYS A 107 -4.38 -6.78 -20.42
CA CYS A 107 -5.22 -5.67 -20.91
C CYS A 107 -4.54 -4.92 -22.07
N SER A 108 -5.25 -3.98 -22.69
CA SER A 108 -4.66 -3.12 -23.72
C SER A 108 -3.92 -1.93 -23.10
N VAL A 109 -2.92 -1.39 -23.80
CA VAL A 109 -2.25 -0.13 -23.42
C VAL A 109 -3.26 1.03 -23.36
N HIS A 110 -4.22 1.07 -24.28
CA HIS A 110 -5.31 2.03 -24.26
C HIS A 110 -6.12 1.96 -22.95
N SER A 111 -6.40 0.76 -22.45
CA SER A 111 -7.07 0.57 -21.16
C SER A 111 -6.26 1.11 -19.99
N LEU A 112 -4.93 1.01 -20.04
CA LEU A 112 -4.06 1.61 -19.02
C LEU A 112 -4.08 3.14 -19.08
N TYR A 113 -4.00 3.74 -20.27
CA TYR A 113 -4.14 5.19 -20.43
C TYR A 113 -5.51 5.67 -19.93
N ALA A 114 -6.59 4.97 -20.26
CA ALA A 114 -7.93 5.30 -19.77
C ALA A 114 -8.05 5.15 -18.24
N THR A 115 -7.32 4.22 -17.63
CA THR A 115 -7.39 3.93 -16.19
C THR A 115 -6.51 4.87 -15.34
N PHE A 116 -5.30 5.18 -15.81
CA PHE A 116 -4.29 5.91 -15.02
C PHE A 116 -3.94 7.27 -15.63
N GLY A 117 -4.15 7.49 -16.92
CA GLY A 117 -3.70 8.71 -17.62
C GLY A 117 -2.22 8.70 -18.03
N GLY A 118 -1.44 7.71 -17.59
CA GLY A 118 -0.04 7.54 -18.00
C GLY A 118 0.78 6.68 -17.04
N ARG A 119 2.07 6.52 -17.35
CA ARG A 119 3.02 5.71 -16.56
C ARG A 119 3.22 6.27 -15.16
N ASP A 120 3.31 7.58 -15.03
CA ASP A 120 3.57 8.26 -13.75
C ASP A 120 2.46 8.04 -12.73
N GLU A 121 1.21 8.11 -13.17
CA GLU A 121 0.04 7.85 -12.33
C GLU A 121 -0.11 6.36 -12.01
N LEU A 122 0.30 5.46 -12.91
CA LEU A 122 0.43 4.03 -12.61
C LEU A 122 1.49 3.81 -11.52
N LEU A 123 2.69 4.39 -11.67
CA LEU A 123 3.76 4.27 -10.67
C LEU A 123 3.34 4.86 -9.33
N ARG A 124 2.64 6.00 -9.32
CA ARG A 124 2.06 6.57 -8.10
C ARG A 124 1.13 5.57 -7.42
N ALA A 125 0.23 4.92 -8.16
CA ALA A 125 -0.69 3.92 -7.60
C ALA A 125 0.06 2.67 -7.09
N VAL A 126 1.14 2.27 -7.75
CA VAL A 126 2.03 1.17 -7.31
C VAL A 126 2.74 1.56 -6.01
N PHE A 127 3.28 2.77 -5.91
CA PHE A 127 3.92 3.28 -4.70
C PHE A 127 2.95 3.51 -3.56
N GLU A 128 1.70 3.85 -3.84
CA GLU A 128 0.67 3.95 -2.80
C GLU A 128 0.30 2.57 -2.25
N ARG A 129 0.27 1.52 -3.09
CA ARG A 129 0.01 0.14 -2.66
C ARG A 129 1.20 -0.50 -1.94
N TYR A 130 2.42 -0.27 -2.43
CA TYR A 130 3.65 -0.92 -1.97
C TYR A 130 4.64 0.01 -1.26
N GLY A 131 4.24 1.24 -0.95
CA GLY A 131 4.97 2.19 -0.08
C GLY A 131 4.38 2.24 1.34
N PRO A 132 5.11 2.81 2.32
CA PRO A 132 4.71 2.80 3.73
C PRO A 132 3.72 3.92 4.11
N ILE A 133 3.37 4.80 3.17
CA ILE A 133 2.82 6.12 3.52
C ILE A 133 1.46 6.04 4.21
N LEU A 134 0.55 5.19 3.73
CA LEU A 134 -0.79 5.03 4.32
C LEU A 134 -0.73 4.38 5.71
N ASP A 135 0.11 3.36 5.85
CA ASP A 135 0.33 2.69 7.13
C ASP A 135 0.96 3.67 8.15
N LEU A 136 1.88 4.51 7.69
CA LEU A 136 2.55 5.51 8.51
C LEU A 136 1.58 6.60 8.98
N GLU A 137 0.72 7.09 8.07
CA GLU A 137 -0.36 8.02 8.40
C GLU A 137 -1.30 7.42 9.47
N ALA A 138 -1.63 6.12 9.37
CA ALA A 138 -2.46 5.43 10.35
C ALA A 138 -1.77 5.31 11.73
N VAL A 139 -0.47 4.96 11.76
CA VAL A 139 0.30 4.88 13.02
C VAL A 139 0.40 6.23 13.73
N LEU A 140 0.58 7.32 12.96
CA LEU A 140 0.74 8.67 13.50
C LEU A 140 -0.59 9.31 13.91
N SER A 141 -1.70 8.93 13.26
CA SER A 141 -3.05 9.41 13.59
C SER A 141 -3.72 8.64 14.73
N GLY A 142 -3.12 7.55 15.19
CA GLY A 142 -3.61 6.76 16.33
C GLY A 142 -3.57 7.53 17.66
N PRO A 143 -4.16 6.98 18.74
CA PRO A 143 -4.19 7.62 20.07
C PRO A 143 -2.81 8.09 20.51
N ALA A 144 -2.74 9.22 21.23
CA ALA A 144 -1.50 9.72 21.82
C ALA A 144 -0.89 8.62 22.71
N GLY A 145 0.37 8.30 22.45
CA GLY A 145 1.16 7.31 23.20
C GLY A 145 2.53 7.89 23.53
N ASP A 146 3.31 7.15 24.31
CA ASP A 146 4.69 7.56 24.63
C ASP A 146 5.55 7.65 23.35
N LEU A 147 6.56 8.53 23.39
CA LEU A 147 7.52 8.73 22.31
C LEU A 147 8.18 7.40 21.91
N ALA A 148 8.60 6.61 22.90
CA ALA A 148 9.30 5.35 22.66
C ALA A 148 8.41 4.35 21.91
N ASP A 149 7.15 4.21 22.33
CA ASP A 149 6.20 3.30 21.69
C ASP A 149 5.89 3.70 20.26
N ARG A 150 5.75 5.01 19.98
CA ARG A 150 5.55 5.49 18.62
C ARG A 150 6.76 5.22 17.74
N VAL A 151 7.97 5.51 18.22
CA VAL A 151 9.21 5.22 17.48
C VAL A 151 9.33 3.73 17.17
N ARG A 152 9.12 2.85 18.16
CA ARG A 152 9.13 1.39 17.96
C ARG A 152 8.10 0.94 16.93
N ALA A 153 6.89 1.50 16.95
CA ALA A 153 5.85 1.21 15.97
C ALA A 153 6.26 1.62 14.55
N ILE A 154 6.86 2.81 14.39
CA ILE A 154 7.37 3.29 13.11
C ILE A 154 8.48 2.38 12.58
N TYR A 155 9.47 1.99 13.40
CA TYR A 155 10.54 1.10 12.96
C TYR A 155 10.05 -0.30 12.56
N ARG A 156 9.06 -0.86 13.27
CA ARG A 156 8.42 -2.13 12.89
C ARG A 156 7.70 -2.02 11.54
N LEU A 157 7.02 -0.90 11.30
CA LEU A 157 6.36 -0.62 10.03
C LEU A 157 7.36 -0.49 8.89
N LEU A 158 8.43 0.29 9.09
CA LEU A 158 9.47 0.50 8.08
C LEU A 158 10.19 -0.80 7.73
N GLY A 159 10.56 -1.61 8.74
CA GLY A 159 11.19 -2.91 8.52
C GLY A 159 10.34 -3.82 7.62
N LYS A 160 9.02 -3.88 7.87
CA LYS A 160 8.06 -4.61 7.03
C LYS A 160 7.97 -4.01 5.62
N ALA A 161 7.89 -2.70 5.51
CA ALA A 161 7.72 -2.01 4.22
C ALA A 161 8.94 -2.15 3.29
N PHE A 162 10.16 -2.17 3.84
CA PHE A 162 11.39 -2.36 3.05
C PHE A 162 11.68 -3.82 2.71
N SER A 163 11.14 -4.77 3.49
CA SER A 163 11.41 -6.20 3.33
C SER A 163 10.29 -6.96 2.60
N ARG A 164 9.16 -6.32 2.30
CA ARG A 164 8.04 -6.97 1.59
C ARG A 164 8.32 -7.20 0.12
N GLU A 165 7.73 -8.27 -0.41
CA GLU A 165 7.59 -8.51 -1.85
C GLU A 165 6.24 -7.95 -2.36
N PRO A 166 6.18 -7.41 -3.59
CA PRO A 166 7.29 -7.06 -4.47
C PRO A 166 8.18 -5.92 -3.92
N ARG A 167 9.50 -5.96 -4.19
CA ARG A 167 10.53 -4.99 -3.73
C ARG A 167 10.48 -3.62 -4.45
N VAL A 168 9.29 -3.04 -4.54
CA VAL A 168 9.04 -1.77 -5.21
C VAL A 168 9.79 -0.61 -4.55
N LEU A 169 9.71 -0.50 -3.22
CA LEU A 169 10.32 0.61 -2.47
C LEU A 169 11.86 0.62 -2.59
N PRO A 170 12.59 -0.52 -2.39
CA PRO A 170 14.02 -0.60 -2.70
C PRO A 170 14.37 -0.23 -4.14
N ALA A 171 13.63 -0.73 -5.14
CA ALA A 171 13.90 -0.45 -6.56
C ALA A 171 13.71 1.04 -6.90
N MET A 172 12.70 1.68 -6.32
CA MET A 172 12.46 3.11 -6.47
C MET A 172 13.58 3.95 -5.85
N LEU A 173 14.01 3.64 -4.62
CA LEU A 173 15.12 4.36 -3.98
C LEU A 173 16.44 4.15 -4.74
N ALA A 174 16.70 2.95 -5.24
CA ALA A 174 17.87 2.69 -6.08
C ALA A 174 17.86 3.56 -7.35
N ASP A 175 16.70 3.73 -7.99
CA ASP A 175 16.56 4.61 -9.15
C ASP A 175 16.82 6.10 -8.82
N VAL A 176 16.31 6.57 -7.69
CA VAL A 176 16.50 7.95 -7.20
C VAL A 176 17.97 8.22 -6.87
N PHE A 177 18.66 7.29 -6.22
CA PHE A 177 20.08 7.43 -5.95
C PHE A 177 20.93 7.40 -7.23
N ALA A 178 20.54 6.60 -8.22
CA ALA A 178 21.22 6.57 -9.52
C ALA A 178 20.94 7.83 -10.37
N ARG A 179 19.74 8.41 -10.25
CA ARG A 179 19.26 9.54 -11.07
C ARG A 179 18.54 10.57 -10.20
N PRO A 180 19.27 11.37 -9.40
CA PRO A 180 18.67 12.28 -8.42
C PRO A 180 17.79 13.37 -9.05
N GLU A 181 18.03 13.74 -10.31
CA GLU A 181 17.24 14.72 -11.07
C GLU A 181 16.34 14.06 -12.13
N GLY A 182 16.01 12.77 -11.93
CA GLY A 182 15.21 11.99 -12.87
C GLY A 182 13.69 12.00 -12.58
N PRO A 183 12.87 11.43 -13.49
CA PRO A 183 11.41 11.42 -13.35
C PRO A 183 10.91 10.78 -12.06
N THR A 184 11.59 9.75 -11.55
CA THR A 184 11.23 9.10 -10.29
C THR A 184 11.41 10.04 -9.09
N SER A 185 12.46 10.87 -9.10
CA SER A 185 12.65 11.91 -8.09
C SER A 185 11.53 12.95 -8.16
N ASP A 186 11.12 13.37 -9.35
CA ASP A 186 9.99 14.29 -9.52
C ASP A 186 8.70 13.72 -8.95
N LEU A 187 8.44 12.42 -9.17
CA LEU A 187 7.28 11.73 -8.57
C LEU A 187 7.36 11.70 -7.04
N LEU A 188 8.54 11.43 -6.48
CA LEU A 188 8.73 11.45 -5.03
C LEU A 188 8.51 12.85 -4.44
N VAL A 189 9.11 13.87 -5.05
CA VAL A 189 8.96 15.26 -4.62
C VAL A 189 7.51 15.72 -4.71
N ARG A 190 6.80 15.33 -5.78
CA ARG A 190 5.42 15.76 -6.01
C ARG A 190 4.40 15.04 -5.13
N PHE A 191 4.57 13.74 -4.90
CA PHE A 191 3.50 12.92 -4.30
C PHE A 191 3.87 12.29 -2.95
N PHE A 192 5.14 11.98 -2.72
CA PHE A 192 5.56 11.25 -1.51
C PHE A 192 6.04 12.18 -0.40
N PHE A 193 7.02 13.06 -0.67
CA PHE A 193 7.59 13.92 0.35
C PHE A 193 6.60 14.87 1.04
N PRO A 194 5.61 15.48 0.34
CA PRO A 194 4.60 16.30 1.00
C PRO A 194 3.80 15.53 2.05
N ARG A 195 3.42 14.27 1.76
CA ARG A 195 2.70 13.41 2.72
C ARG A 195 3.60 12.95 3.86
N LEU A 196 4.84 12.60 3.56
CA LEU A 196 5.82 12.21 4.58
C LEU A 196 6.08 13.35 5.57
N LEU A 197 6.26 14.57 5.07
CA LEU A 197 6.45 15.76 5.90
C LEU A 197 5.18 16.13 6.67
N ALA A 198 4.00 16.04 6.06
CA ALA A 198 2.75 16.31 6.75
C ALA A 198 2.48 15.32 7.90
N GLY A 199 2.75 14.04 7.69
CA GLY A 199 2.61 13.00 8.71
C GLY A 199 3.79 12.96 9.68
N LEU A 200 4.86 12.30 9.27
CA LEU A 200 6.03 12.02 10.13
C LEU A 200 6.74 13.32 10.53
N GLY A 201 6.88 14.26 9.59
CA GLY A 201 7.51 15.54 9.88
C GLY A 201 6.70 16.39 10.86
N GLY A 202 5.38 16.46 10.70
CA GLY A 202 4.48 17.15 11.62
C GLY A 202 4.52 16.56 13.02
N TRP A 203 4.53 15.24 13.14
CA TRP A 203 4.69 14.57 14.43
C TRP A 203 6.05 14.88 15.08
N LEU A 204 7.17 14.70 14.36
CA LEU A 204 8.51 15.01 14.90
C LEU A 204 8.65 16.48 15.31
N ALA A 205 8.09 17.42 14.53
CA ALA A 205 8.06 18.83 14.90
C ALA A 205 7.30 19.07 16.21
N GLY A 206 6.18 18.36 16.42
CA GLY A 206 5.43 18.40 17.67
C GLY A 206 6.22 17.85 18.86
N GLU A 207 6.99 16.78 18.67
CA GLU A 207 7.86 16.20 19.70
C GLU A 207 9.02 17.13 20.08
N VAL A 208 9.58 17.85 19.10
CA VAL A 208 10.59 18.89 19.32
C VAL A 208 9.99 20.07 20.09
N ALA A 209 8.83 20.58 19.66
CA ALA A 209 8.15 21.68 20.34
C ALA A 209 7.75 21.34 21.78
N ALA A 210 7.42 20.07 22.04
CA ALA A 210 7.12 19.56 23.37
C ALA A 210 8.38 19.29 24.23
N GLY A 211 9.58 19.51 23.68
CA GLY A 211 10.85 19.30 24.37
C GLY A 211 11.17 17.84 24.67
N ARG A 212 10.50 16.87 24.02
CA ARG A 212 10.75 15.41 24.17
C ARG A 212 11.84 14.91 23.22
N VAL A 213 12.01 15.61 22.09
CA VAL A 213 13.07 15.38 21.10
C VAL A 213 13.98 16.61 21.05
N ARG A 214 15.29 16.41 20.90
CA ARG A 214 16.27 17.49 20.76
C ARG A 214 15.91 18.43 19.60
N ASP A 215 16.22 19.71 19.76
CA ASP A 215 16.00 20.74 18.74
C ASP A 215 16.93 20.52 17.52
N LEU A 216 16.44 19.74 16.57
CA LEU A 216 17.08 19.40 15.30
C LEU A 216 16.10 19.67 14.16
N THR A 217 16.63 19.91 12.96
CA THR A 217 15.78 20.12 11.79
C THR A 217 15.00 18.84 11.47
N VAL A 218 13.70 18.98 11.21
CA VAL A 218 12.81 17.84 10.89
C VAL A 218 13.35 16.96 9.74
N PRO A 219 13.89 17.51 8.64
CA PRO A 219 14.49 16.68 7.60
C PRO A 219 15.65 15.82 8.10
N LEU A 220 16.48 16.34 9.01
CA LEU A 220 17.57 15.58 9.61
C LEU A 220 17.05 14.46 10.53
N LEU A 221 16.02 14.73 11.34
CA LEU A 221 15.38 13.72 12.17
C LEU A 221 14.77 12.58 11.33
N ILE A 222 14.09 12.93 10.24
CA ILE A 222 13.55 11.94 9.29
C ILE A 222 14.69 11.12 8.68
N GLN A 223 15.77 11.77 8.24
CA GLN A 223 16.92 11.07 7.66
C GLN A 223 17.58 10.12 8.67
N GLN A 224 17.78 10.57 9.91
CA GLN A 224 18.33 9.74 11.00
C GLN A 224 17.43 8.54 11.34
N MET A 225 16.10 8.72 11.26
CA MET A 225 15.14 7.64 11.51
C MET A 225 15.09 6.61 10.37
N LEU A 226 15.03 7.08 9.12
CA LEU A 226 14.79 6.20 7.97
C LEU A 226 16.05 5.50 7.49
N ALA A 227 17.21 6.17 7.50
CA ALA A 227 18.40 5.68 6.82
C ALA A 227 18.92 4.32 7.34
N PRO A 228 19.07 4.07 8.66
CA PRO A 228 19.62 2.80 9.14
C PRO A 228 18.77 1.59 8.74
N ILE A 229 17.46 1.68 8.94
CA ILE A 229 16.54 0.58 8.61
C ILE A 229 16.40 0.40 7.09
N ALA A 230 16.37 1.49 6.33
CA ALA A 230 16.30 1.43 4.86
C ALA A 230 17.55 0.75 4.28
N VAL A 231 18.74 1.21 4.66
CA VAL A 231 20.02 0.65 4.17
C VAL A 231 20.16 -0.82 4.57
N HIS A 232 19.85 -1.17 5.83
CA HIS A 232 19.87 -2.55 6.30
C HIS A 232 18.98 -3.44 5.43
N CYS A 233 17.69 -3.11 5.30
CA CYS A 233 16.74 -3.95 4.59
C CYS A 233 17.02 -4.03 3.08
N MET A 234 17.50 -2.94 2.48
CA MET A 234 17.83 -2.90 1.05
C MET A 234 19.02 -3.81 0.71
N LEU A 235 20.09 -3.75 1.52
CA LEU A 235 21.32 -4.51 1.30
C LEU A 235 21.25 -5.96 1.80
N ARG A 236 20.37 -6.27 2.76
CA ARG A 236 20.31 -7.57 3.42
C ARG A 236 20.32 -8.78 2.46
N PRO A 237 19.45 -8.89 1.44
CA PRO A 237 19.48 -10.05 0.54
C PRO A 237 20.75 -10.18 -0.34
N ALA A 238 21.55 -9.12 -0.48
CA ALA A 238 22.87 -9.21 -1.08
C ALA A 238 23.91 -9.71 -0.06
N LEU A 239 23.83 -9.24 1.18
CA LEU A 239 24.75 -9.60 2.26
C LEU A 239 24.50 -11.01 2.82
N ASP A 240 23.26 -11.51 2.78
CA ASP A 240 22.90 -12.89 3.15
C ASP A 240 23.60 -13.95 2.25
N ARG A 241 24.20 -13.52 1.13
CA ARG A 241 25.00 -14.38 0.23
C ARG A 241 26.48 -14.44 0.63
N VAL A 242 26.91 -13.65 1.61
CA VAL A 242 28.30 -13.61 2.07
C VAL A 242 28.47 -14.64 3.18
N GLU A 243 29.36 -15.62 2.97
CA GLU A 243 29.64 -16.65 3.98
C GLU A 243 30.14 -16.04 5.31
N GLY A 244 29.59 -16.54 6.43
CA GLY A 244 29.97 -16.11 7.77
C GLY A 244 29.40 -14.77 8.23
N VAL A 245 28.56 -14.11 7.42
CA VAL A 245 27.82 -12.91 7.83
C VAL A 245 26.40 -13.29 8.21
N GLU A 246 26.06 -13.13 9.49
CA GLU A 246 24.71 -13.35 10.01
C GLU A 246 24.10 -12.04 10.51
N PHE A 247 22.83 -11.80 10.17
CA PHE A 247 22.07 -10.66 10.66
C PHE A 247 20.90 -11.11 11.53
N PRO A 248 20.60 -10.39 12.63
CA PRO A 248 19.42 -10.64 13.44
C PRO A 248 18.12 -10.54 12.64
N GLY A 249 17.03 -11.10 13.16
CA GLY A 249 15.70 -11.00 12.54
C GLY A 249 15.23 -9.55 12.39
N ILE A 250 14.27 -9.29 11.48
CA ILE A 250 13.81 -7.91 11.22
C ILE A 250 13.18 -7.27 12.45
N GLU A 251 12.46 -8.03 13.29
CA GLU A 251 11.91 -7.48 14.54
C GLU A 251 13.01 -6.99 15.49
N GLU A 252 14.08 -7.76 15.64
CA GLU A 252 15.21 -7.42 16.50
C GLU A 252 15.97 -6.20 15.98
N VAL A 253 16.25 -6.17 14.66
CA VAL A 253 16.89 -5.02 14.01
C VAL A 253 16.05 -3.75 14.17
N SER A 254 14.72 -3.85 13.96
CA SER A 254 13.80 -2.73 14.17
C SER A 254 13.83 -2.23 15.63
N ALA A 255 13.93 -3.13 16.62
CA ALA A 255 14.04 -2.74 18.03
C ALA A 255 15.36 -2.02 18.32
N VAL A 256 16.48 -2.56 17.85
CA VAL A 256 17.82 -1.96 18.03
C VAL A 256 17.91 -0.58 17.40
N PHE A 257 17.38 -0.39 16.18
CA PHE A 257 17.40 0.92 15.53
C PHE A 257 16.43 1.91 16.16
N ALA A 258 15.28 1.46 16.66
CA ALA A 258 14.39 2.30 17.46
C ALA A 258 15.07 2.83 18.72
N GLU A 259 15.73 1.96 19.47
CA GLU A 259 16.48 2.33 20.67
C GLU A 259 17.65 3.27 20.33
N SER A 260 18.41 2.95 19.28
CA SER A 260 19.53 3.79 18.82
C SER A 260 19.06 5.20 18.46
N PHE A 261 17.91 5.32 17.79
CA PHE A 261 17.31 6.61 17.49
C PHE A 261 16.86 7.35 18.75
N LEU A 262 16.15 6.67 19.66
CA LEU A 262 15.70 7.27 20.93
C LEU A 262 16.86 7.77 21.77
N ARG A 263 17.90 6.95 21.97
CA ARG A 263 19.13 7.36 22.69
C ARG A 263 19.81 8.56 22.03
N ALA A 264 19.75 8.64 20.71
CA ALA A 264 20.30 9.77 20.00
C ALA A 264 19.45 11.04 20.21
N VAL A 265 18.11 10.98 20.11
CA VAL A 265 17.29 12.19 19.95
C VAL A 265 16.38 12.55 21.12
N ALA A 266 16.09 11.63 22.06
CA ALA A 266 15.25 11.93 23.21
C ALA A 266 15.99 12.86 24.19
N THR A 267 15.23 13.74 24.85
CA THR A 267 15.77 14.65 25.88
C THR A 267 15.75 14.04 27.28
N ASP A 268 14.84 13.09 27.54
CA ASP A 268 14.81 12.31 28.77
C ASP A 268 15.63 11.01 28.59
N PRO A 269 16.70 10.80 29.37
CA PRO A 269 17.54 9.60 29.27
C PRO A 269 16.77 8.30 29.56
N ASN A 270 15.67 8.35 30.31
CA ASN A 270 14.88 7.14 30.64
C ASN A 270 13.94 6.69 29.51
N THR A 271 13.76 7.48 28.45
CA THR A 271 12.90 7.11 27.31
C THR A 271 13.45 5.92 26.51
N ALA A 272 14.76 5.67 26.56
CA ALA A 272 15.38 4.53 25.89
C ALA A 272 15.18 3.18 26.63
N ASP A 273 15.12 3.21 27.96
CA ASP A 273 15.16 2.01 28.82
C ASP A 273 13.80 1.35 29.07
N THR A 274 12.71 1.88 28.51
CA THR A 274 11.36 1.30 28.64
C THR A 274 11.16 0.07 27.73
N SER A 275 12.06 -0.91 27.82
CA SER A 275 11.78 -2.24 27.29
C SER A 275 10.76 -2.94 28.20
N PRO A 276 9.72 -3.61 27.67
CA PRO A 276 8.87 -4.45 28.49
C PRO A 276 9.74 -5.58 29.06
N GLN A 277 10.01 -5.54 30.36
CA GLN A 277 10.55 -6.68 31.09
C GLN A 277 9.57 -7.84 30.87
N SER A 278 10.02 -8.87 30.15
CA SER A 278 9.27 -10.12 30.06
C SER A 278 9.28 -10.80 31.44
N PRO A 279 8.16 -11.43 31.85
CA PRO A 279 8.02 -12.05 33.18
C PRO A 279 8.98 -13.22 33.43
#